data_AF-A0A7J4ZXK9-F1
#
_entry.id   AF-A0A7J4ZXK9-F1
#
_cell.length_a   1.000
_cell.length_b   1.000
_cell.length_c   1.000
_cell.angle_alpha   90.00
_cell.angle_beta   90.00
_cell.angle_gamma   90.00
#
_symmetry.space_group_name_H-M   'P 1'
#
loop_
_entity.id
_entity.type
_entity.pdbx_description
1 polymer ?
#
loop_
_entity_poly.entity_id
_entity_poly.type
_entity_poly.pdbx_seq_one_letter_code
_entity_poly.pdbx_strand_id
1 'polypeptide(L)'
;GEAVVAGGLGLIPHVRTHTSGSGDTFETVLWRVYPLPADAPAASLALPGAAEAEAELAVALADTTAALTRLDVAQWRPELAGALEALRRPDGATDLPPGFDPRARRLFARAAVLDRVLALAGHAAPGGAINNYEAQQRDAALRPLTTACRQALVAACNAPLRP
;
A
#
# COMPACT_ATOMS: atom_id res chain seq x y z
N GLY A 1 -4.09 -8.82 6.31
CA GLY A 1 -3.05 -9.77 6.73
C GLY A 1 -2.25 -10.17 5.53
N GLU A 2 -0.99 -10.52 5.68
CA GLU A 2 -0.06 -10.86 4.58
C GLU A 2 -0.12 -12.35 4.18
N ALA A 3 -1.12 -13.09 4.68
CA ALA A 3 -1.30 -14.49 4.34
C ALA A 3 -1.77 -14.63 2.88
N VAL A 4 -1.22 -15.62 2.18
CA VAL A 4 -1.53 -15.91 0.77
C VAL A 4 -2.20 -17.28 0.69
N VAL A 5 -3.18 -17.42 -0.20
CA VAL A 5 -3.81 -18.71 -0.51
C VAL A 5 -3.34 -19.18 -1.88
N ALA A 6 -2.80 -20.39 -1.95
CA ALA A 6 -2.38 -21.03 -3.20
C ALA A 6 -3.01 -22.41 -3.31
N GLY A 7 -4.13 -22.50 -4.04
CA GLY A 7 -4.94 -23.72 -4.10
C GLY A 7 -5.45 -24.11 -2.72
N GLY A 8 -5.21 -25.35 -2.30
CA GLY A 8 -5.56 -25.87 -0.96
C GLY A 8 -4.56 -25.54 0.15
N LEU A 9 -3.69 -24.54 -0.03
CA LEU A 9 -2.65 -24.17 0.93
C LEU A 9 -2.78 -22.71 1.36
N GLY A 10 -2.64 -22.47 2.66
CA GLY A 10 -2.44 -21.14 3.24
C GLY A 10 -0.97 -20.94 3.58
N LEU A 11 -0.40 -19.83 3.14
CA LEU A 11 0.98 -19.45 3.41
C LEU A 11 1.00 -18.21 4.30
N ILE A 12 1.73 -18.28 5.41
CA ILE A 12 1.90 -17.17 6.35
C ILE A 12 3.38 -16.76 6.35
N PRO A 13 3.71 -15.51 6.00
CA PRO A 13 5.08 -15.03 6.06
C PRO A 13 5.50 -14.72 7.50
N HIS A 14 6.73 -15.07 7.83
CA HIS A 14 7.43 -14.59 9.02
C HIS A 14 8.69 -13.86 8.59
N VAL A 15 8.61 -12.53 8.60
CA VAL A 15 9.75 -11.66 8.31
C VAL A 15 10.65 -11.60 9.54
N ARG A 16 11.96 -11.75 9.34
CA ARG A 16 12.99 -11.52 10.35
C ARG A 16 14.01 -10.55 9.78
N THR A 17 14.24 -9.47 10.50
CA THR A 17 15.30 -8.52 10.21
C THR A 17 16.58 -8.96 10.93
N HIS A 18 17.69 -8.94 10.20
CA HIS A 18 19.02 -9.28 10.69
C HIS A 18 19.94 -8.09 10.46
N THR A 19 20.89 -7.91 11.37
CA THR A 19 21.97 -6.93 11.22
C THR A 19 23.29 -7.68 11.27
N SER A 20 24.10 -7.53 10.22
CA SER A 20 25.42 -8.14 10.14
C SER A 20 26.39 -7.51 11.14
N GLY A 21 27.55 -8.13 11.34
CA GLY A 21 28.62 -7.53 12.14
C GLY A 21 29.17 -6.22 11.57
N SER A 22 28.97 -5.93 10.27
CA SER A 22 29.32 -4.66 9.61
C SER A 22 28.25 -3.58 9.77
N GLY A 23 27.08 -3.90 10.33
CA GLY A 23 25.95 -2.98 10.45
C GLY A 23 24.96 -3.03 9.28
N ASP A 24 25.20 -3.85 8.27
CA ASP A 24 24.28 -4.03 7.14
C ASP A 24 23.01 -4.73 7.61
N THR A 25 21.85 -4.18 7.27
CA THR A 25 20.56 -4.74 7.65
C THR A 25 19.90 -5.42 6.45
N PHE A 26 19.41 -6.63 6.66
CA PHE A 26 18.70 -7.40 5.63
C PHE A 26 17.53 -8.18 6.23
N GLU A 27 16.58 -8.58 5.40
CA GLU A 27 15.40 -9.31 5.83
C GLU A 27 15.39 -10.73 5.25
N THR A 28 14.94 -11.69 6.04
CA THR A 28 14.64 -13.05 5.59
C THR A 28 13.15 -13.33 5.82
N VAL A 29 12.49 -13.94 4.84
CA VAL A 29 11.09 -14.34 4.97
C VAL A 29 11.01 -15.86 5.08
N LEU A 30 10.52 -16.36 6.21
CA LEU A 30 10.16 -17.76 6.39
C LEU A 30 8.67 -17.95 6.09
N TRP A 31 8.35 -18.74 5.07
CA TRP A 31 6.97 -19.08 4.74
C TRP A 31 6.52 -20.32 5.50
N ARG A 32 5.51 -20.18 6.36
CA ARG A 32 4.83 -21.32 6.99
C ARG A 32 3.63 -21.72 6.15
N VAL A 33 3.57 -23.00 5.78
CA VAL A 33 2.53 -23.55 4.92
C VAL A 33 1.57 -24.39 5.74
N TYR A 34 0.27 -24.15 5.56
CA TYR A 34 -0.82 -24.86 6.24
C TYR A 34 -1.78 -25.43 5.20
N PRO A 35 -2.21 -26.69 5.32
CA PRO A 35 -3.30 -27.21 4.50
C PRO A 35 -4.60 -26.48 4.85
N LEU A 36 -5.33 -26.03 3.83
CA LEU A 36 -6.66 -25.46 4.00
C LEU A 36 -7.73 -26.56 3.87
N PRO A 37 -8.79 -26.51 4.69
CA PRO A 37 -9.97 -27.35 4.51
C PRO A 37 -10.58 -27.16 3.11
N ALA A 38 -11.14 -28.22 2.53
CA ALA A 38 -11.78 -28.17 1.21
C ALA A 38 -13.01 -27.24 1.17
N ASP A 39 -13.61 -26.98 2.33
CA ASP A 39 -14.75 -26.10 2.57
C ASP A 39 -14.36 -24.74 3.14
N ALA A 40 -13.06 -24.37 3.09
CA ALA A 40 -12.60 -23.07 3.57
C ALA A 40 -13.41 -21.94 2.91
N PRO A 41 -14.00 -21.01 3.70
CA PRO A 41 -14.91 -20.02 3.18
C PRO A 41 -14.24 -19.12 2.15
N ALA A 42 -14.88 -18.93 0.99
CA ALA A 42 -14.42 -18.07 -0.10
C ALA A 42 -14.21 -16.60 0.30
N ALA A 43 -14.51 -16.20 1.54
CA ALA A 43 -14.06 -14.94 2.11
C ALA A 43 -12.53 -14.79 2.10
N SER A 44 -11.76 -15.89 2.07
CA SER A 44 -10.31 -15.87 1.82
C SER A 44 -9.94 -15.62 0.34
N LEU A 45 -10.93 -15.56 -0.56
CA LEU A 45 -10.82 -15.27 -2.00
C LEU A 45 -11.55 -13.97 -2.40
N ALA A 46 -12.18 -13.28 -1.45
CA ALA A 46 -13.03 -12.10 -1.69
C ALA A 46 -12.25 -10.78 -1.67
N LEU A 47 -11.03 -10.78 -2.19
CA LEU A 47 -10.32 -9.54 -2.47
C LEU A 47 -10.84 -9.00 -3.82
N PRO A 48 -11.11 -7.69 -3.92
CA PRO A 48 -11.51 -7.10 -5.19
C PRO A 48 -10.45 -7.44 -6.25
N GLY A 49 -10.92 -7.81 -7.45
CA GLY A 49 -10.00 -8.04 -8.55
C GLY A 49 -9.19 -6.76 -8.84
N ALA A 50 -8.03 -6.87 -9.47
CA ALA A 50 -7.19 -5.70 -9.76
C ALA A 50 -7.94 -4.56 -10.47
N ALA A 51 -8.95 -4.86 -11.29
CA ALA A 51 -9.77 -3.85 -11.94
C ALA A 51 -10.69 -3.06 -10.98
N GLU A 52 -11.32 -3.77 -10.06
CA GLU A 52 -12.21 -3.20 -9.04
C GLU A 52 -11.40 -2.38 -8.03
N ALA A 53 -10.28 -2.94 -7.55
CA ALA A 53 -9.37 -2.23 -6.65
C ALA A 53 -8.77 -0.97 -7.28
N GLU A 54 -8.50 -0.97 -8.60
CA GLU A 54 -8.05 0.23 -9.32
C GLU A 54 -9.14 1.31 -9.35
N ALA A 55 -10.41 0.92 -9.54
CA ALA A 55 -11.53 1.85 -9.53
C ALA A 55 -11.77 2.42 -8.13
N GLU A 56 -11.76 1.58 -7.09
CA GLU A 56 -11.87 2.00 -5.69
C GLU A 56 -10.75 2.95 -5.28
N LEU A 57 -9.51 2.66 -5.68
CA LEU A 57 -8.36 3.54 -5.43
C LEU A 57 -8.54 4.91 -6.09
N ALA A 58 -9.03 4.94 -7.34
CA ALA A 58 -9.28 6.19 -8.05
C ALA A 58 -10.37 7.03 -7.38
N VAL A 59 -11.47 6.41 -6.94
CA VAL A 59 -12.55 7.09 -6.20
C VAL A 59 -12.03 7.63 -4.87
N ALA A 60 -11.35 6.79 -4.08
CA ALA A 60 -10.80 7.20 -2.79
C ALA A 60 -9.80 8.36 -2.93
N LEU A 61 -8.96 8.34 -3.97
CA LEU A 61 -8.02 9.43 -4.25
C LEU A 61 -8.75 10.74 -4.55
N ALA A 62 -9.76 10.70 -5.43
CA ALA A 62 -10.55 11.87 -5.79
C ALA A 62 -11.28 12.46 -4.56
N ASP A 63 -11.94 11.62 -3.77
CA ASP A 63 -12.67 12.02 -2.57
C ASP A 63 -11.75 12.62 -1.50
N THR A 64 -10.60 11.99 -1.27
CA THR A 64 -9.59 12.50 -0.33
C THR A 64 -9.02 13.84 -0.80
N THR A 65 -8.69 13.99 -2.09
CA THR A 65 -8.23 15.29 -2.62
C THR A 65 -9.29 16.37 -2.43
N ALA A 66 -10.56 16.09 -2.76
CA ALA A 66 -11.66 17.03 -2.56
C ALA A 66 -11.89 17.39 -1.08
N ALA A 67 -11.74 16.43 -0.17
CA ALA A 67 -11.81 16.68 1.27
C ALA A 67 -10.65 17.58 1.76
N LEU A 68 -9.42 17.29 1.35
CA LEU A 68 -8.24 18.07 1.74
C LEU A 68 -8.27 19.50 1.17
N THR A 69 -8.77 19.68 -0.06
CA THR A 69 -8.97 21.02 -0.64
C THR A 69 -10.02 21.82 0.15
N ARG A 70 -11.13 21.20 0.57
CA ARG A 70 -12.15 21.88 1.39
C ARG A 70 -11.65 22.27 2.78
N LEU A 71 -10.73 21.50 3.34
CA LEU A 71 -10.12 21.79 4.64
C LEU A 71 -9.09 22.93 4.57
N ASP A 72 -8.75 23.43 3.38
CA ASP A 72 -7.68 24.42 3.14
C ASP A 72 -6.32 24.01 3.72
N VAL A 73 -6.11 22.70 3.95
CA VAL A 73 -4.88 22.13 4.52
C VAL A 73 -3.75 22.05 3.46
N ALA A 74 -4.06 22.33 2.19
CA ALA A 74 -3.13 22.23 1.08
C ALA A 74 -2.17 23.42 0.98
N GLN A 75 -1.53 23.81 2.08
CA GLN A 75 -0.37 24.69 2.02
C GLN A 75 0.83 23.87 1.53
N TRP A 76 1.30 24.15 0.31
CA TRP A 76 2.49 23.52 -0.25
C TRP A 76 3.71 23.77 0.65
N ARG A 77 4.42 22.69 1.02
CA ARG A 77 5.64 22.75 1.84
C ARG A 77 6.87 22.40 1.01
N PRO A 78 7.75 23.37 0.71
CA PRO A 78 8.95 23.11 -0.08
C PRO A 78 9.90 22.12 0.60
N GLU A 79 9.88 22.01 1.95
CA GLU A 79 10.67 21.00 2.68
C GLU A 79 10.31 19.55 2.31
N LEU A 80 9.08 19.29 1.87
CA LEU A 80 8.64 17.96 1.42
C LEU A 80 9.10 17.64 -0.01
N ALA A 81 9.56 18.63 -0.78
CA ALA A 81 9.94 18.43 -2.18
C ALA A 81 11.07 17.39 -2.32
N GLY A 82 12.09 17.44 -1.45
CA GLY A 82 13.18 16.47 -1.46
C GLY A 82 12.75 15.05 -1.10
N ALA A 83 11.83 14.92 -0.13
CA ALA A 83 11.27 13.62 0.25
C ALA A 83 10.38 13.05 -0.88
N LEU A 84 9.55 13.88 -1.51
CA LEU A 84 8.75 13.48 -2.68
C LEU A 84 9.63 13.12 -3.89
N GLU A 85 10.74 13.83 -4.09
CA GLU A 85 11.69 13.52 -5.16
C GLU A 85 12.41 12.18 -4.89
N ALA A 86 12.74 11.89 -3.63
CA ALA A 86 13.27 10.58 -3.24
C ALA A 86 12.27 9.45 -3.53
N LEU A 87 10.96 9.68 -3.33
CA LEU A 87 9.92 8.69 -3.65
C LEU A 87 9.77 8.41 -5.15
N ARG A 88 10.16 9.34 -6.02
CA ARG A 88 10.15 9.15 -7.48
C ARG A 88 11.32 8.30 -7.97
N ARG A 89 12.37 8.15 -7.18
CA ARG A 89 13.54 7.35 -7.57
C ARG A 89 13.15 5.87 -7.59
N PRO A 90 13.35 5.15 -8.71
CA PRO A 90 13.09 3.72 -8.75
C PRO A 90 14.05 3.01 -7.79
N ASP A 91 13.49 2.24 -6.85
CA ASP A 91 14.23 1.45 -5.86
C ASP A 91 13.93 -0.06 -5.96
N GLY A 92 13.24 -0.48 -7.03
CA GLY A 92 12.84 -1.87 -7.27
C GLY A 92 11.71 -2.38 -6.38
N ALA A 93 11.33 -1.64 -5.33
CA ALA A 93 10.27 -2.02 -4.41
C ALA A 93 8.88 -1.48 -4.81
N THR A 94 8.79 -0.73 -5.91
CA THR A 94 7.53 -0.23 -6.48
C THR A 94 7.03 -1.02 -7.68
N ASP A 95 7.72 -2.09 -8.09
CA ASP A 95 7.33 -2.86 -9.27
C ASP A 95 7.13 -4.34 -8.96
N LEU A 96 6.05 -4.90 -9.50
CA LEU A 96 5.87 -6.35 -9.53
C LEU A 96 6.78 -6.98 -10.60
N PRO A 97 7.31 -8.20 -10.34
CA PRO A 97 8.16 -8.93 -11.28
C PRO A 97 7.54 -9.11 -12.67
N PRO A 98 8.36 -9.32 -13.72
CA PRO A 98 7.85 -9.78 -15.00
C PRO A 98 7.10 -11.12 -14.85
N GLY A 99 5.97 -11.28 -15.55
CA GLY A 99 5.05 -12.43 -15.45
C GLY A 99 3.70 -12.09 -14.82
N PHE A 100 3.60 -10.97 -14.10
CA PHE A 100 2.32 -10.41 -13.69
C PHE A 100 1.63 -9.68 -14.86
N ASP A 101 0.30 -9.70 -14.85
CA ASP A 101 -0.52 -8.93 -15.79
C ASP A 101 -0.10 -7.44 -15.80
N PRO A 102 0.07 -6.80 -16.98
CA PRO A 102 0.49 -5.40 -17.06
C PRO A 102 -0.40 -4.42 -16.27
N ARG A 103 -1.69 -4.72 -16.10
CA ARG A 103 -2.60 -3.92 -15.28
C ARG A 103 -2.27 -4.06 -13.80
N ALA A 104 -2.03 -5.27 -13.32
CA ALA A 104 -1.64 -5.51 -11.93
C ALA A 104 -0.31 -4.81 -11.60
N ARG A 105 0.67 -4.86 -12.51
CA ARG A 105 1.95 -4.15 -12.36
C ARG A 105 1.74 -2.64 -12.23
N ARG A 106 0.92 -2.03 -13.11
CA ARG A 106 0.59 -0.59 -13.04
C ARG A 106 -0.16 -0.22 -11.77
N LEU A 107 -1.10 -1.06 -11.33
CA LEU A 107 -1.84 -0.86 -10.08
C LEU A 107 -0.89 -0.87 -8.88
N PHE A 108 -0.03 -1.88 -8.80
CA PHE A 108 0.96 -2.00 -7.73
C PHE A 108 1.88 -0.78 -7.68
N ALA A 109 2.45 -0.37 -8.82
CA ALA A 109 3.34 0.79 -8.86
C ALA A 109 2.66 2.08 -8.38
N ARG A 110 1.42 2.33 -8.79
CA ARG A 110 0.66 3.49 -8.33
C ARG A 110 0.34 3.41 -6.84
N ALA A 111 -0.15 2.26 -6.37
CA ALA A 111 -0.52 2.07 -4.98
C ALA A 111 0.70 2.12 -4.04
N ALA A 112 1.85 1.57 -4.45
CA ALA A 112 3.10 1.61 -3.68
C ALA A 112 3.64 3.04 -3.53
N VAL A 113 3.60 3.84 -4.60
CA VAL A 113 3.97 5.26 -4.52
C VAL A 113 3.02 6.01 -3.58
N LEU A 114 1.71 5.81 -3.71
CA LEU A 114 0.72 6.45 -2.83
C LEU A 114 0.89 6.03 -1.36
N ASP A 115 1.14 4.75 -1.07
CA ASP A 115 1.37 4.25 0.29
C ASP A 115 2.58 4.94 0.94
N ARG A 116 3.67 5.12 0.19
CA ARG A 116 4.85 5.86 0.68
C ARG A 116 4.57 7.35 0.89
N VAL A 117 3.81 7.98 0.00
CA VAL A 117 3.38 9.38 0.16
C VAL A 117 2.52 9.53 1.42
N LEU A 118 1.61 8.59 1.68
CA LEU A 118 0.76 8.56 2.88
C LEU A 118 1.59 8.31 4.14
N ALA A 119 2.57 7.41 4.09
CA ALA A 119 3.51 7.20 5.17
C ALA A 119 4.28 8.49 5.48
N LEU A 120 4.80 9.18 4.46
CA LEU A 120 5.46 10.48 4.63
C LEU A 120 4.51 11.52 5.25
N ALA A 121 3.27 11.59 4.79
CA ALA A 121 2.26 12.50 5.32
C ALA A 121 1.90 12.22 6.79
N GLY A 122 1.99 10.95 7.23
CA GLY A 122 1.79 10.54 8.62
C GLY A 122 2.96 10.91 9.54
N HIS A 123 4.20 10.89 9.04
CA HIS A 123 5.39 11.28 9.82
C HIS A 123 5.57 12.81 9.89
N ALA A 124 5.07 13.55 8.90
CA ALA A 124 5.03 15.00 8.95
C ALA A 124 3.96 15.47 9.97
N ALA A 125 4.40 15.77 11.19
CA ALA A 125 3.62 16.46 12.23
C ALA A 125 2.89 17.68 11.65
N PRO A 126 1.69 17.99 12.18
CA PRO A 126 0.50 18.16 11.37
C PRO A 126 0.73 19.24 10.31
N GLY A 127 0.77 18.83 9.04
CA GLY A 127 1.02 19.75 7.93
C GLY A 127 0.02 20.89 7.96
N GLY A 128 0.49 22.12 8.19
CA GLY A 128 -0.31 23.35 8.19
C GLY A 128 -1.40 23.46 9.26
N ALA A 129 -1.71 22.39 9.99
CA ALA A 129 -2.81 22.37 10.94
C ALA A 129 -2.46 23.25 12.15
N ILE A 130 -3.18 24.35 12.29
CA ILE A 130 -2.96 25.37 13.31
C ILE A 130 -3.41 24.83 14.68
N ASN A 131 -4.22 23.76 14.70
CA ASN A 131 -4.74 23.11 15.89
C ASN A 131 -4.90 21.57 15.74
N ASN A 132 -5.06 20.88 16.87
CA ASN A 132 -5.27 19.42 16.92
C ASN A 132 -6.52 18.93 16.16
N TYR A 133 -7.52 19.79 15.97
CA TYR A 133 -8.78 19.43 15.31
C TYR A 133 -8.60 19.32 13.79
N GLU A 134 -7.89 20.26 13.16
CA GLU A 134 -7.52 20.21 11.75
C GLU A 134 -6.63 19.00 11.43
N ALA A 135 -5.70 18.66 12.35
CA ALA A 135 -4.88 17.46 12.22
C ALA A 135 -5.74 16.18 12.23
N GLN A 136 -6.70 16.07 13.15
CA GLN A 136 -7.64 14.95 13.21
C GLN A 136 -8.53 14.86 11.96
N GLN A 137 -8.99 15.99 11.43
CA GLN A 137 -9.80 16.02 10.20
C GLN A 137 -8.99 15.59 8.98
N ARG A 138 -7.73 16.03 8.88
CA ARG A 138 -6.80 15.57 7.84
C ARG A 138 -6.58 14.06 7.92
N ASP A 139 -6.28 13.54 9.10
CA ASP A 139 -6.03 12.10 9.29
C ASP A 139 -7.30 11.27 9.01
N ALA A 140 -8.48 11.80 9.35
CA ALA A 140 -9.76 11.20 9.00
C ALA A 140 -10.00 11.18 7.47
N ALA A 141 -9.63 12.25 6.76
CA ALA A 141 -9.75 12.35 5.30
C ALA A 141 -8.78 11.42 4.56
N LEU A 142 -7.61 11.12 5.13
CA LEU A 142 -6.60 10.23 4.53
C LEU A 142 -6.89 8.74 4.78
N ARG A 143 -7.59 8.38 5.86
CA ARG A 143 -7.83 6.99 6.27
C ARG A 143 -8.51 6.11 5.19
N PRO A 144 -9.53 6.58 4.45
CA PRO A 144 -10.12 5.81 3.35
C PRO A 144 -9.10 5.52 2.24
N LEU A 145 -8.31 6.52 1.84
CA LEU A 145 -7.26 6.36 0.84
C LEU A 145 -6.17 5.38 1.29
N THR A 146 -5.75 5.41 2.57
CA THR A 146 -4.83 4.40 3.11
C THR A 146 -5.39 2.98 3.00
N THR A 147 -6.69 2.81 3.24
CA THR A 147 -7.37 1.51 3.13
C THR A 147 -7.40 1.03 1.68
N ALA A 148 -7.81 1.91 0.75
CA ALA A 148 -7.84 1.62 -0.68
C ALA A 148 -6.45 1.30 -1.25
N CYS A 149 -5.40 2.02 -0.83
CA CYS A 149 -4.02 1.71 -1.22
C CYS A 149 -3.61 0.29 -0.80
N ARG A 150 -3.89 -0.10 0.44
CA ARG A 150 -3.58 -1.45 0.93
C ARG A 150 -4.37 -2.52 0.16
N GLN A 151 -5.64 -2.29 -0.12
CA GLN A 151 -6.46 -3.18 -0.93
C GLN A 151 -5.92 -3.31 -2.35
N ALA A 152 -5.51 -2.20 -2.98
CA ALA A 152 -4.91 -2.20 -4.30
C ALA A 152 -3.58 -2.97 -4.38
N LEU A 153 -2.71 -2.80 -3.37
CA LEU A 153 -1.46 -3.57 -3.27
C LEU A 153 -1.75 -5.07 -3.18
N VAL A 154 -2.67 -5.46 -2.30
CA VAL A 154 -3.07 -6.86 -2.12
C VAL A 154 -3.70 -7.42 -3.39
N ALA A 155 -4.61 -6.69 -4.03
CA ALA A 155 -5.27 -7.11 -5.27
C ALA A 155 -4.26 -7.26 -6.43
N ALA A 156 -3.27 -6.38 -6.52
CA ALA A 156 -2.22 -6.46 -7.52
C ALA A 156 -1.29 -7.67 -7.30
N CYS A 157 -0.86 -7.91 -6.05
CA CYS A 157 -0.03 -9.06 -5.70
C CYS A 157 -0.74 -10.40 -5.90
N ASN A 158 -2.07 -10.45 -5.73
CA ASN A 158 -2.87 -11.65 -5.94
C ASN A 158 -3.49 -11.74 -7.34
N ALA A 159 -3.10 -10.83 -8.26
CA ALA A 159 -3.56 -10.93 -9.63
C ALA A 159 -2.98 -12.18 -10.30
N PRO A 160 -3.75 -12.86 -11.18
CA PRO A 160 -3.27 -14.06 -11.86
C PRO A 160 -2.05 -13.73 -12.71
N LEU A 161 -1.05 -14.61 -12.67
CA LEU A 161 0.10 -14.57 -13.57
C LEU A 161 -0.37 -14.84 -15.01
N ARG A 162 0.18 -14.11 -15.98
CA ARG A 162 0.00 -14.43 -17.40
C ARG A 162 1.30 -15.05 -17.91
N PRO A 163 1.25 -16.25 -18.53
CA PRO A 163 2.42 -16.88 -19.13
C PRO A 163 2.98 -16.06 -20.29
#